data_AF-A0A162ZUD4-F1
#
_entry.id   AF-A0A162ZUD4-F1
#
_cell.length_a   1.000
_cell.length_b   1.000
_cell.length_c   1.000
_cell.angle_alpha   90.00
_cell.angle_beta   90.00
_cell.angle_gamma   90.00
#
_symmetry.space_group_name_H-M   'P 1'
#
loop_
_entity.id
_entity.type
_entity.pdbx_description
1 polymer ?
#
loop_
_entity_poly.entity_id
_entity_poly.type
_entity_poly.pdbx_seq_one_letter_code
_entity_poly.pdbx_strand_id
1 'polypeptide(L)'
;MSSRQPRFNQQALIDTTPLPDDIPKVKELGASSAPLLSASFFIGARCKAFNDDYMMCKTESNGRGELECMKEGRKVTSISDINKECLDQFRSHWQCLENHNQQLWNCRSEERRLNKCVFDKLSLEKTIPDAPKGETPVHLRTRNIFATH
;
A
#
# COMPACT_ATOMS: atom_id res chain seq x y z
N MET A 1 4.17 6.03 -18.05
CA MET A 1 3.45 4.77 -18.39
C MET A 1 2.54 5.05 -19.56
N SER A 2 2.55 4.19 -20.58
CA SER A 2 1.69 4.35 -21.76
C SER A 2 0.22 4.26 -21.36
N SER A 3 -0.58 5.29 -21.66
CA SER A 3 -2.02 5.36 -21.36
C SER A 3 -2.88 4.53 -22.34
N ARG A 4 -2.25 3.75 -23.22
CA ARG A 4 -2.95 3.00 -24.27
C ARG A 4 -3.49 1.69 -23.73
N GLN A 5 -4.77 1.42 -23.99
CA GLN A 5 -5.34 0.10 -23.79
C GLN A 5 -4.58 -0.92 -24.67
N PRO A 6 -4.04 -1.99 -24.08
CA PRO A 6 -3.30 -2.99 -24.82
C PRO A 6 -4.23 -3.72 -25.80
N ARG A 7 -3.91 -3.68 -27.10
CA ARG A 7 -4.52 -4.54 -28.12
C ARG A 7 -3.48 -5.57 -28.54
N PHE A 8 -3.33 -6.64 -27.76
CA PHE A 8 -2.41 -7.73 -28.08
C PHE A 8 -3.18 -8.96 -28.56
N ASN A 9 -2.65 -9.64 -29.59
CA ASN A 9 -3.17 -10.92 -30.07
C ASN A 9 -2.73 -12.11 -29.21
N GLN A 10 -1.77 -11.90 -28.29
CA GLN A 10 -1.27 -12.88 -27.32
C GLN A 10 -1.41 -12.34 -25.90
N GLN A 11 -1.79 -13.20 -24.96
CA GLN A 11 -2.13 -12.80 -23.58
C GLN A 11 -0.90 -12.62 -22.66
N ALA A 12 0.22 -13.29 -22.91
CA ALA A 12 1.43 -13.15 -22.09
C ALA A 12 2.72 -13.40 -22.88
N LEU A 13 3.64 -12.44 -22.86
CA LEU A 13 5.02 -12.59 -23.29
C LEU A 13 5.90 -12.44 -22.04
N ILE A 14 6.63 -13.50 -21.67
CA ILE A 14 7.45 -13.53 -20.46
C ILE A 14 8.92 -13.57 -20.89
N ASP A 15 9.69 -12.61 -20.42
CA ASP A 15 11.13 -12.58 -20.58
C ASP A 15 11.79 -13.31 -19.39
N THR A 16 12.63 -14.30 -19.69
CA THR A 16 13.33 -15.12 -18.68
C THR A 16 14.73 -14.58 -18.34
N THR A 17 15.13 -13.43 -18.89
CA THR A 17 16.44 -12.84 -18.61
C THR A 17 16.58 -12.45 -17.13
N PRO A 18 17.63 -12.91 -16.44
CA PRO A 18 17.87 -12.52 -15.06
C PRO A 18 18.35 -11.07 -14.98
N LEU A 19 18.13 -10.45 -13.81
CA LEU A 19 18.65 -9.12 -13.52
C LEU A 19 20.20 -9.11 -13.53
N PRO A 20 20.87 -8.06 -14.04
CA PRO A 20 22.33 -7.94 -14.00
C PRO A 20 22.92 -8.06 -12.59
N ASP A 21 24.09 -8.69 -12.47
CA ASP A 21 24.74 -8.97 -11.18
C ASP A 21 25.14 -7.71 -10.40
N ASP A 22 25.33 -6.58 -11.08
CA ASP A 22 25.63 -5.27 -10.47
C ASP A 22 24.48 -4.77 -9.58
N ILE A 23 23.25 -5.26 -9.80
CA ILE A 23 22.07 -4.84 -9.05
C ILE A 23 21.78 -5.90 -7.97
N PRO A 24 21.94 -5.57 -6.68
CA PRO A 24 21.67 -6.53 -5.62
C PRO A 24 20.19 -6.93 -5.61
N LYS A 25 19.97 -8.24 -5.44
CA LYS A 25 18.66 -8.87 -5.38
C LYS A 25 17.89 -8.42 -4.14
N VAL A 26 16.59 -8.18 -4.31
CA VAL A 26 15.71 -7.69 -3.25
C VAL A 26 14.55 -8.67 -3.09
N LYS A 27 14.08 -8.82 -1.85
CA LYS A 27 12.90 -9.62 -1.58
C LYS A 27 11.65 -8.83 -1.99
N GLU A 28 10.91 -9.37 -2.94
CA GLU A 28 9.62 -8.82 -3.35
C GLU A 28 8.58 -8.92 -2.21
N LEU A 29 7.60 -8.00 -2.22
CA LEU A 29 6.59 -7.90 -1.17
C LEU A 29 5.67 -9.13 -1.06
N GLY A 30 5.40 -9.80 -2.18
CA GLY A 30 4.59 -11.03 -2.21
C GLY A 30 3.16 -10.89 -1.70
N ALA A 31 2.57 -9.69 -1.79
CA ALA A 31 1.21 -9.39 -1.31
C ALA A 31 0.24 -9.11 -2.47
N SER A 32 -0.99 -9.58 -2.34
CA SER A 32 -2.07 -9.28 -3.29
C SER A 32 -2.65 -7.87 -3.05
N SER A 33 -3.56 -7.44 -3.93
CA SER A 33 -4.14 -6.08 -3.92
C SER A 33 -4.87 -5.75 -2.62
N ALA A 34 -5.72 -6.62 -2.07
CA ALA A 34 -6.47 -6.33 -0.85
C ALA A 34 -5.60 -6.19 0.42
N PRO A 35 -4.64 -7.10 0.71
CA PRO A 35 -3.68 -6.90 1.81
C PRO A 35 -2.85 -5.62 1.66
N LEU A 36 -2.41 -5.29 0.44
CA LEU A 36 -1.69 -4.04 0.18
C LEU A 36 -2.56 -2.82 0.42
N LEU A 37 -3.82 -2.84 -0.02
CA LEU A 37 -4.78 -1.77 0.23
C LEU A 37 -5.05 -1.60 1.72
N SER A 38 -5.22 -2.71 2.44
CA SER A 38 -5.42 -2.73 3.89
C SER A 38 -4.23 -2.12 4.64
N ALA A 39 -3.00 -2.39 4.20
CA ALA A 39 -1.78 -1.89 4.84
C ALA A 39 -1.33 -0.51 4.34
N SER A 40 -1.92 0.01 3.27
CA SER A 40 -1.48 1.22 2.56
C SER A 40 -1.17 2.43 3.46
N PHE A 41 -2.06 2.75 4.39
CA PHE A 41 -1.88 3.88 5.31
C PHE A 41 -0.74 3.67 6.31
N PHE A 42 -0.53 2.45 6.78
CA PHE A 42 0.56 2.14 7.71
C PHE A 42 1.91 2.12 7.00
N ILE A 43 1.94 1.62 5.76
CA ILE A 43 3.11 1.73 4.88
C ILE A 43 3.42 3.21 4.64
N GLY A 44 2.40 4.02 4.34
CA GLY A 44 2.55 5.48 4.17
C GLY A 44 3.12 6.15 5.41
N ALA A 45 2.60 5.84 6.61
CA ALA A 45 3.07 6.44 7.85
C ALA A 45 4.54 6.10 8.18
N ARG A 46 4.95 4.85 7.96
CA ARG A 46 6.32 4.40 8.25
C ARG A 46 7.31 4.76 7.15
N CYS A 47 6.92 4.61 5.90
CA CYS A 47 7.80 4.73 4.75
C CYS A 47 7.72 6.08 4.05
N LYS A 48 7.06 7.08 4.65
CA LYS A 48 6.86 8.41 4.04
C LYS A 48 8.14 8.99 3.45
N ALA A 49 9.19 9.11 4.27
CA ALA A 49 10.46 9.70 3.84
C ALA A 49 11.09 8.94 2.66
N PHE A 50 11.08 7.61 2.69
CA PHE A 50 11.66 6.80 1.62
C PHE A 50 10.87 6.88 0.31
N ASN A 51 9.55 6.93 0.40
CA ASN A 51 8.67 7.06 -0.77
C ASN A 51 8.80 8.46 -1.38
N ASP A 52 8.87 9.49 -0.54
CA ASP A 52 9.04 10.88 -0.98
C ASP A 52 10.43 11.05 -1.65
N ASP A 53 11.50 10.50 -1.06
CA ASP A 53 12.85 10.50 -1.65
C ASP A 53 12.90 9.80 -3.02
N TYR A 54 12.24 8.65 -3.14
CA TYR A 54 12.18 7.91 -4.41
C TYR A 54 11.46 8.71 -5.50
N MET A 55 10.35 9.37 -5.15
CA MET A 55 9.61 10.21 -6.09
C MET A 55 10.38 11.48 -6.45
N MET A 56 11.12 12.07 -5.51
CA MET A 56 11.99 13.22 -5.75
C MET A 56 13.13 12.86 -6.70
N CYS A 57 13.86 11.78 -6.43
CA CYS A 57 14.90 11.25 -7.32
C CYS A 57 14.34 11.00 -8.73
N LYS A 58 13.17 10.35 -8.84
CA LYS A 58 12.55 10.06 -10.13
C LYS A 58 12.21 11.33 -10.92
N THR A 59 11.81 12.40 -10.23
CA THR A 59 11.47 13.69 -10.83
C THR A 59 12.73 14.42 -11.30
N GLU A 60 13.83 14.35 -10.53
CA GLU A 60 15.11 15.01 -10.85
C GLU A 60 15.88 14.31 -11.98
N SER A 61 15.79 12.98 -12.08
CA SER A 61 16.51 12.16 -13.07
C SER A 61 16.01 12.28 -14.52
N ASN A 62 15.06 13.17 -14.83
CA ASN A 62 14.63 13.54 -16.20
C ASN A 62 14.49 12.34 -17.18
N GLY A 63 13.81 11.27 -16.75
CA GLY A 63 13.57 10.06 -17.55
C GLY A 63 14.56 8.91 -17.37
N ARG A 64 15.54 9.03 -16.46
CA ARG A 64 16.45 7.95 -16.04
C ARG A 64 16.16 7.40 -14.63
N GLY A 65 15.05 7.81 -14.04
CA GLY A 65 14.70 7.47 -12.65
C GLY A 65 14.58 5.97 -12.40
N GLU A 66 14.17 5.18 -13.40
CA GLU A 66 14.06 3.72 -13.29
C GLU A 66 15.41 3.02 -13.05
N LEU A 67 16.54 3.61 -13.46
CA LEU A 67 17.87 3.03 -13.24
C LEU A 67 18.59 3.69 -12.06
N GLU A 68 18.50 5.01 -11.96
CA GLU A 68 19.25 5.80 -10.99
C GLU A 68 18.66 5.69 -9.57
N CYS A 69 17.33 5.58 -9.45
CA CYS A 69 16.63 5.58 -8.16
C CYS A 69 16.37 4.18 -7.58
N MET A 70 17.05 3.16 -8.11
CA MET A 70 16.89 1.76 -7.66
C MET A 70 17.37 1.57 -6.22
N LYS A 71 18.25 2.44 -5.70
CA LYS A 71 18.75 2.33 -4.33
C LYS A 71 17.70 2.71 -3.30
N GLU A 72 16.91 3.74 -3.59
CA GLU A 72 15.85 4.29 -2.77
C GLU A 72 14.66 3.33 -2.74
N GLY A 73 14.27 2.80 -3.90
CA GLY A 73 13.17 1.85 -4.03
C GLY A 73 13.33 0.57 -3.20
N ARG A 74 14.58 0.13 -2.98
CA ARG A 74 14.87 -1.08 -2.17
C ARG A 74 14.52 -0.94 -0.69
N LYS A 75 14.48 0.28 -0.16
CA LYS A 75 14.26 0.53 1.27
C LYS A 75 12.80 0.25 1.72
N VAL A 76 11.86 0.10 0.78
CA VAL A 76 10.40 0.14 1.04
C VAL A 76 9.78 -1.24 1.40
N THR A 77 10.57 -2.28 1.67
CA THR A 77 10.12 -3.66 1.48
C THR A 77 9.58 -4.45 2.69
N SER A 78 9.15 -3.83 3.80
CA SER A 78 8.71 -4.60 4.99
C SER A 78 7.24 -4.41 5.42
N ILE A 79 6.35 -5.29 4.94
CA ILE A 79 4.98 -5.52 5.48
C ILE A 79 5.00 -6.60 6.59
N SER A 80 6.17 -7.20 6.85
CA SER A 80 6.33 -8.34 7.76
C SER A 80 5.81 -8.10 9.18
N ASP A 81 5.82 -6.86 9.64
CA ASP A 81 5.57 -6.54 11.04
C ASP A 81 4.07 -6.64 11.36
N ILE A 82 3.21 -6.27 10.40
CA ILE A 82 1.74 -6.44 10.53
C ILE A 82 1.39 -7.94 10.59
N ASN A 83 2.07 -8.77 9.80
CA ASN A 83 1.85 -10.21 9.80
C ASN A 83 2.29 -10.90 11.11
N LYS A 84 3.21 -10.31 11.87
CA LYS A 84 3.68 -10.87 13.15
C LYS A 84 2.78 -10.48 14.30
N GLU A 85 2.35 -9.22 14.36
CA GLU A 85 1.66 -8.67 15.52
C GLU A 85 0.12 -8.68 15.40
N CYS A 86 -0.42 -8.49 14.19
CA CYS A 86 -1.85 -8.19 13.99
C CYS A 86 -2.49 -9.04 12.87
N LEU A 87 -2.02 -10.28 12.66
CA LEU A 87 -2.40 -11.12 11.53
C LEU A 87 -3.91 -11.38 11.43
N ASP A 88 -4.58 -11.64 12.56
CA ASP A 88 -5.99 -12.03 12.57
C ASP A 88 -6.90 -10.86 12.19
N GLN A 89 -6.67 -9.69 12.79
CA GLN A 89 -7.41 -8.47 12.46
C GLN A 89 -7.12 -8.02 11.03
N PHE A 90 -5.86 -8.17 10.60
CA PHE A 90 -5.44 -7.85 9.24
C PHE A 90 -6.14 -8.76 8.22
N ARG A 91 -6.22 -10.07 8.47
CA ARG A 91 -6.95 -11.05 7.65
C ARG A 91 -8.42 -10.74 7.54
N SER A 92 -9.09 -10.49 8.67
CA SER A 92 -10.50 -10.12 8.69
C SER A 92 -10.77 -8.89 7.81
N HIS A 93 -9.92 -7.87 7.92
CA HIS A 93 -10.08 -6.64 7.15
C HIS A 93 -9.88 -6.84 5.64
N TRP A 94 -8.79 -7.47 5.20
CA TRP A 94 -8.58 -7.65 3.76
C TRP A 94 -9.54 -8.67 3.13
N GLN A 95 -10.02 -9.67 3.87
CA GLN A 95 -11.07 -10.58 3.40
C GLN A 95 -12.39 -9.84 3.16
N CYS A 96 -12.76 -8.91 4.04
CA CYS A 96 -13.90 -8.04 3.81
C CYS A 96 -13.70 -7.19 2.54
N LEU A 97 -12.51 -6.61 2.35
CA LEU A 97 -12.24 -5.79 1.16
C LEU A 97 -12.39 -6.59 -0.14
N GLU A 98 -11.93 -7.83 -0.16
CA GLU A 98 -12.03 -8.70 -1.33
C GLU A 98 -13.49 -8.95 -1.73
N ASN A 99 -14.38 -9.13 -0.76
CA ASN A 99 -15.81 -9.36 -1.00
C ASN A 99 -16.59 -8.11 -1.43
N HIS A 100 -16.05 -6.91 -1.19
CA HIS A 100 -16.74 -5.64 -1.39
C HIS A 100 -16.10 -4.77 -2.47
N ASN A 101 -15.53 -5.38 -3.50
CA ASN A 101 -14.86 -4.67 -4.61
C ASN A 101 -13.79 -3.67 -4.10
N GLN A 102 -13.11 -4.03 -3.01
CA GLN A 102 -12.06 -3.24 -2.38
C GLN A 102 -12.52 -1.85 -1.89
N GLN A 103 -13.81 -1.68 -1.63
CA GLN A 103 -14.39 -0.45 -1.10
C GLN A 103 -14.20 -0.36 0.42
N LEU A 104 -13.29 0.51 0.87
CA LEU A 104 -12.94 0.72 2.29
C LEU A 104 -14.14 1.07 3.19
N TRP A 105 -15.19 1.69 2.65
CA TRP A 105 -16.33 2.12 3.45
C TRP A 105 -17.25 1.00 3.93
N ASN A 106 -17.20 -0.18 3.31
CA ASN A 106 -17.98 -1.35 3.73
C ASN A 106 -17.30 -2.11 4.88
N CYS A 107 -15.99 -1.94 5.08
CA CYS A 107 -15.19 -2.73 6.02
C CYS A 107 -14.74 -1.97 7.28
N ARG A 108 -15.45 -0.90 7.66
CA ARG A 108 -15.06 -0.01 8.78
C ARG A 108 -14.99 -0.71 10.14
N SER A 109 -15.80 -1.75 10.38
CA SER A 109 -15.76 -2.52 11.64
C SER A 109 -14.42 -3.22 11.82
N GLU A 110 -13.98 -3.95 10.79
CA GLU A 110 -12.71 -4.68 10.79
C GLU A 110 -11.52 -3.71 10.71
N GLU A 111 -11.67 -2.60 9.98
CA GLU A 111 -10.65 -1.55 9.92
C GLU A 111 -10.37 -0.97 11.31
N ARG A 112 -11.40 -0.70 12.12
CA ARG A 112 -11.21 -0.17 13.50
C ARG A 112 -10.47 -1.16 14.39
N ARG A 113 -10.75 -2.46 14.26
CA ARG A 113 -10.04 -3.52 15.00
C ARG A 113 -8.57 -3.58 14.61
N LEU A 114 -8.29 -3.50 13.30
CA LEU A 114 -6.93 -3.45 12.77
C LEU A 114 -6.19 -2.19 13.24
N ASN A 115 -6.79 -1.01 13.09
CA ASN A 115 -6.20 0.27 13.51
C ASN A 115 -5.83 0.25 14.99
N LYS A 116 -6.71 -0.31 15.84
CA LYS A 116 -6.42 -0.47 17.27
C LYS A 116 -5.20 -1.36 17.52
N CYS A 117 -5.15 -2.55 16.91
CA CYS A 117 -4.02 -3.47 17.08
C CYS A 117 -2.69 -2.83 16.63
N VAL A 118 -2.71 -2.18 15.46
CA VAL A 118 -1.52 -1.56 14.89
C VAL A 118 -1.05 -0.36 15.71
N PHE A 119 -1.97 0.44 16.26
CA PHE A 119 -1.64 1.53 17.18
C PHE A 119 -1.03 0.99 18.48
N ASP A 120 -1.64 -0.03 19.09
CA ASP A 120 -1.21 -0.60 20.37
C ASP A 120 0.15 -1.33 20.27
N LYS A 121 0.46 -1.95 19.13
CA LYS A 121 1.67 -2.79 18.96
C LYS A 121 2.80 -2.13 18.18
N LEU A 122 2.47 -1.42 17.11
CA LEU A 122 3.43 -0.83 16.18
C LEU A 122 3.50 0.69 16.31
N SER A 123 2.62 1.31 17.10
CA SER A 123 2.52 2.77 17.28
C SER A 123 2.38 3.53 15.96
N LEU A 124 1.72 2.91 14.97
CA LEU A 124 1.40 3.53 13.69
C LEU A 124 -0.07 3.93 13.69
N GLU A 125 -0.35 5.17 13.30
CA GLU A 125 -1.70 5.71 13.17
C GLU A 125 -2.06 5.92 11.70
N LYS A 126 -3.32 5.65 11.37
CA LYS A 126 -3.90 6.00 10.07
C LYS A 126 -4.33 7.47 10.09
N THR A 127 -3.52 8.34 9.53
CA THR A 127 -3.86 9.76 9.35
C THR A 127 -4.15 10.05 7.88
N ILE A 128 -5.13 10.93 7.63
CA ILE A 128 -5.40 11.46 6.29
C ILE A 128 -4.75 12.85 6.25
N PRO A 129 -3.74 13.09 5.39
CA PRO A 129 -3.14 14.41 5.26
C PRO A 129 -4.17 15.43 4.77
N ASP A 130 -4.00 16.69 5.15
CA ASP A 130 -4.80 17.83 4.69
C ASP A 130 -6.32 17.74 4.99
N ALA A 131 -6.73 16.92 5.96
CA ALA A 131 -8.10 16.91 6.43
C ALA A 131 -8.49 18.29 7.01
N PRO A 132 -9.67 18.86 6.65
CA PRO A 132 -10.09 20.18 7.12
C PRO A 132 -10.14 20.24 8.64
N LYS A 133 -9.53 21.29 9.20
CA LYS A 133 -9.45 21.50 10.66
C LYS A 133 -10.84 21.70 11.23
N GLY A 134 -11.31 20.76 12.05
CA GLY A 134 -12.64 20.80 12.69
C GLY A 134 -13.63 19.76 12.16
N GLU A 135 -13.30 19.04 11.09
CA GLU A 135 -14.12 17.92 10.61
C GLU A 135 -13.59 16.57 11.10
N THR A 136 -14.52 15.64 11.38
CA THR A 136 -14.16 14.26 11.67
C THR A 136 -13.80 13.52 10.38
N PRO A 137 -12.59 12.91 10.31
CA PRO A 137 -12.18 12.10 9.17
C PRO A 137 -13.21 11.00 8.86
N VAL A 138 -13.44 10.74 7.56
CA VAL A 138 -14.50 9.82 7.11
C VAL A 138 -14.42 8.42 7.73
N HIS A 139 -13.21 7.94 8.05
CA HIS A 139 -13.00 6.61 8.65
C HIS A 139 -13.35 6.56 10.15
N LEU A 140 -13.44 7.73 10.82
CA LEU A 140 -13.81 7.87 12.23
C LEU A 140 -15.29 8.23 12.44
N ARG A 141 -16.02 8.58 11.37
CA ARG A 141 -17.44 8.91 11.45
C ARG A 141 -18.25 7.74 12.02
N THR A 142 -19.18 8.03 12.92
CA THR A 142 -20.04 7.04 13.58
C THR A 142 -21.06 6.43 12.61
N ARG A 143 -21.64 7.26 11.73
CA ARG A 143 -22.59 6.85 10.69
C ARG A 143 -21.99 7.06 9.31
N ASN A 144 -22.18 6.08 8.43
CA ASN A 144 -21.78 6.16 7.03
C ASN A 144 -23.01 5.99 6.14
N ILE A 145 -23.17 6.86 5.15
CA ILE A 145 -24.30 6.86 4.20
C ILE A 145 -24.10 5.88 3.03
N PHE A 146 -22.86 5.48 2.76
CA PHE A 146 -22.50 4.62 1.61
C PHE A 146 -22.23 3.17 2.00
N ALA A 147 -22.20 2.84 3.29
CA ALA A 147 -22.01 1.46 3.72
C ALA A 147 -23.27 0.66 3.41
N THR A 148 -23.11 -0.46 2.71
CA THR A 148 -24.18 -1.44 2.54
C THR A 148 -24.47 -2.08 3.90
N HIS A 149 -25.71 -1.96 4.36
CA HIS A 149 -26.20 -2.60 5.59
C HIS A 149 -26.28 -4.11 5.47
#